data_AF-A0A959VT06-F1
#
_entry.id   AF-A0A959VT06-F1
#
_cell.length_a   1.000
_cell.length_b   1.000
_cell.length_c   1.000
_cell.angle_alpha   90.00
_cell.angle_beta   90.00
_cell.angle_gamma   90.00
#
_symmetry.space_group_name_H-M   'P 1'
#
loop_
_entity.id
_entity.type
_entity.pdbx_description
1 polymer ?
#
loop_
_entity_poly.entity_id
_entity_poly.type
_entity_poly.pdbx_seq_one_letter_code
_entity_poly.pdbx_strand_id
1 'polypeptide(L)'
;LFITKAIEASRARMAARKARDMTRRGSALENMNLPGKLADCSVRDPELAEIFVVEGDSAGGSAKQARDRSTQAVLPLRGKIINVEKSRIDKVLQNNEIQAMITAIGTGIHDEFDISNARYHKIIMATDADVDGAHIRTLVLTFLYRQMQPLIDAGYVFIAKPPLYKVKRGNQETYLDKESELEELLLRDRLEDFTVTDSAGNEVKLNSRRWQTYTRRSKEYEGWHAALQAEFGNDVIGFISGSRLLDETATTVDDVRRILGEIDRDEDIFATEILSQDGEDTTVKAIHQRSGLARNHTLPARLFEGDAFRRFAAVHAELLGTFGQPPFRVTLKERAEEATDFLDLHRAVLDLAKHGVQLTRFKGLGEMN
;
A
#
# COMPACT_ATOMS: atom_id res chain seq x y z
N LEU A 1 -10.07 -39.43 15.63
CA LEU A 1 -10.10 -37.97 15.83
C LEU A 1 -9.81 -37.55 17.28
N PHE A 2 -10.50 -38.07 18.31
CA PHE A 2 -10.25 -37.69 19.71
C PHE A 2 -8.88 -38.14 20.26
N ILE A 3 -8.45 -39.37 19.97
CA ILE A 3 -7.14 -39.89 20.41
C ILE A 3 -5.98 -39.07 19.82
N THR A 4 -6.07 -38.69 18.55
CA THR A 4 -5.07 -37.88 17.87
C THR A 4 -4.94 -36.49 18.50
N LYS A 5 -6.07 -35.81 18.77
CA LYS A 5 -6.10 -34.53 19.49
C LYS A 5 -5.53 -34.63 20.90
N ALA A 6 -5.83 -35.70 21.64
CA ALA A 6 -5.30 -35.94 22.97
C ALA A 6 -3.77 -36.16 22.95
N ILE A 7 -3.26 -36.88 21.95
CA ILE A 7 -1.82 -37.09 21.74
C ILE A 7 -1.11 -35.79 21.38
N GLU A 8 -1.69 -34.97 20.50
CA GLU A 8 -1.15 -33.65 20.14
C GLU A 8 -1.11 -32.70 21.34
N ALA A 9 -2.18 -32.63 22.12
CA ALA A 9 -2.22 -31.84 23.36
C ALA A 9 -1.20 -32.33 24.39
N SER A 10 -1.05 -33.64 24.57
CA SER A 10 -0.04 -34.22 25.47
C SER A 10 1.39 -33.89 25.02
N ARG A 11 1.68 -34.00 23.72
CA ARG A 11 2.98 -33.61 23.15
C ARG A 11 3.25 -32.12 23.28
N ALA A 12 2.24 -31.27 23.08
CA ALA A 12 2.34 -29.83 23.31
C ALA A 12 2.75 -29.51 24.74
N ARG A 13 2.08 -30.12 25.72
CA ARG A 13 2.40 -29.98 27.14
C ARG A 13 3.81 -30.48 27.46
N MET A 14 4.22 -31.63 26.92
CA MET A 14 5.58 -32.14 27.12
C MET A 14 6.64 -31.25 26.49
N ALA A 15 6.38 -30.66 25.32
CA ALA A 15 7.29 -29.73 24.67
C ALA A 15 7.40 -28.40 25.44
N ALA A 16 6.27 -27.86 25.93
CA ALA A 16 6.24 -26.71 26.82
C ALA A 16 7.04 -26.99 28.11
N ARG A 17 6.81 -28.16 28.74
CA ARG A 17 7.55 -28.60 29.92
C ARG A 17 9.04 -28.80 29.66
N LYS A 18 9.44 -29.25 28.46
CA LYS A 18 10.85 -29.40 28.07
C LYS A 18 11.52 -28.05 27.80
N ALA A 19 10.81 -27.10 27.16
CA ALA A 19 11.27 -25.72 27.02
C ALA A 19 11.42 -25.04 28.40
N ARG A 20 10.48 -25.33 29.32
CA ARG A 20 10.56 -24.94 30.73
C ARG A 20 11.77 -25.55 31.43
N ASP A 21 12.02 -26.86 31.33
CA ASP A 21 13.18 -27.48 31.97
C ASP A 21 14.51 -26.94 31.40
N MET A 22 14.52 -26.52 30.14
CA MET A 22 15.67 -25.87 29.50
C MET A 22 15.91 -24.44 30.03
N THR A 23 14.84 -23.66 30.24
CA THR A 23 14.91 -22.31 30.83
C THR A 23 15.19 -22.36 32.33
N ARG A 24 14.71 -23.39 33.04
CA ARG A 24 14.90 -23.59 34.49
C ARG A 24 16.22 -24.27 34.86
N ARG A 25 16.84 -25.11 34.01
CA ARG A 25 18.19 -25.65 34.29
C ARG A 25 19.29 -24.59 34.27
N GLY A 26 19.02 -23.40 33.74
CA GLY A 26 19.87 -22.22 33.93
C GLY A 26 19.73 -21.52 35.29
N SER A 27 18.79 -21.95 36.16
CA SER A 27 18.37 -21.19 37.36
C SER A 27 19.14 -21.45 38.65
N ALA A 28 20.22 -22.24 38.64
CA ALA A 28 20.91 -22.59 39.88
C ALA A 28 21.77 -21.45 40.48
N LEU A 29 22.01 -20.35 39.76
CA LEU A 29 22.67 -19.13 40.25
C LEU A 29 22.05 -17.92 39.54
N GLU A 30 21.75 -16.87 40.31
CA GLU A 30 21.12 -15.60 39.93
C GLU A 30 21.46 -15.08 38.52
N ASN A 31 20.57 -15.38 37.57
CA ASN A 31 20.17 -14.55 36.42
C ASN A 31 19.21 -15.42 35.62
N MET A 32 17.95 -14.97 35.41
CA MET A 32 17.21 -15.53 34.27
C MET A 32 18.12 -15.30 33.06
N ASN A 33 18.61 -16.38 32.43
CA ASN A 33 19.48 -16.25 31.27
C ASN A 33 18.64 -15.69 30.12
N LEU A 34 18.56 -14.36 30.10
CA LEU A 34 17.95 -13.60 29.04
C LEU A 34 18.60 -14.01 27.73
N PRO A 35 17.86 -13.95 26.60
CA PRO A 35 18.44 -14.28 25.32
C PRO A 35 19.69 -13.44 25.09
N GLY A 36 20.82 -14.03 24.69
CA GLY A 36 22.08 -13.28 24.52
C GLY A 36 22.02 -12.14 23.50
N LYS A 37 21.00 -12.15 22.63
CA LYS A 37 20.70 -11.09 21.68
C LYS A 37 19.78 -9.98 22.21
N LEU A 38 19.14 -10.17 23.37
CA LEU A 38 18.31 -9.16 23.99
C LEU A 38 19.20 -8.07 24.59
N ALA A 39 18.97 -6.82 24.18
CA ALA A 39 19.51 -5.65 24.85
C ALA A 39 18.45 -5.11 25.82
N ASP A 40 18.54 -5.53 27.09
CA ASP A 40 17.54 -5.23 28.13
C ASP A 40 17.59 -3.77 28.63
N CYS A 41 16.51 -3.32 29.27
CA CYS A 41 16.41 -2.03 29.95
C CYS A 41 16.72 -2.15 31.45
N SER A 42 16.98 -1.02 32.13
CA SER A 42 17.31 -1.04 33.56
C SER A 42 16.09 -0.97 34.48
N VAL A 43 15.00 -0.34 34.03
CA VAL A 43 13.73 -0.28 34.77
C VAL A 43 13.15 -1.68 34.91
N ARG A 44 12.66 -1.99 36.11
CA ARG A 44 12.03 -3.28 36.45
C ARG A 44 10.50 -3.22 36.50
N ASP A 45 9.94 -2.02 36.57
CA ASP A 45 8.50 -1.79 36.51
C ASP A 45 7.99 -2.06 35.08
N PRO A 46 7.17 -3.10 34.86
CA PRO A 46 6.68 -3.46 33.54
C PRO A 46 5.83 -2.38 32.86
N GLU A 47 5.13 -1.53 33.63
CA GLU A 47 4.29 -0.45 33.07
C GLU A 47 5.11 0.63 32.35
N LEU A 48 6.32 0.87 32.87
CA LEU A 48 7.25 1.86 32.35
C LEU A 48 8.20 1.28 31.29
N ALA A 49 8.31 -0.07 31.23
CA ALA A 49 9.24 -0.76 30.36
C ALA A 49 8.59 -1.16 29.03
N GLU A 50 9.36 -1.01 27.95
CA GLU A 50 8.95 -1.38 26.60
C GLU A 50 10.01 -2.23 25.90
N ILE A 51 9.57 -3.14 25.03
CA ILE A 51 10.45 -3.98 24.22
C ILE A 51 10.15 -3.80 22.74
N PHE A 52 11.18 -3.44 21.97
CA PHE A 52 11.14 -3.38 20.52
C PHE A 52 11.59 -4.72 19.94
N VAL A 53 10.69 -5.37 19.21
CA VAL A 53 11.01 -6.57 18.42
C VAL A 53 11.30 -6.11 16.99
N VAL A 54 12.55 -6.24 16.57
CA VAL A 54 13.06 -5.66 15.32
C VAL A 54 13.51 -6.72 14.33
N GLU A 55 13.37 -6.41 13.05
CA GLU A 55 13.83 -7.28 11.96
C GLU A 55 15.33 -7.17 11.72
N GLY A 56 16.05 -8.26 11.93
CA GLY A 56 17.47 -8.38 11.61
C GLY A 56 18.41 -7.67 12.59
N ASP A 57 19.70 -7.96 12.43
CA ASP A 57 20.75 -7.34 13.22
C ASP A 57 21.02 -5.89 12.81
N SER A 58 20.67 -5.50 11.58
CA SER A 58 20.86 -4.14 11.08
C SER A 58 19.95 -3.15 11.82
N ALA A 59 18.63 -3.35 11.78
CA ALA A 59 17.69 -2.55 12.56
C ALA A 59 17.94 -2.71 14.08
N GLY A 60 18.33 -3.92 14.52
CA GLY A 60 18.76 -4.18 15.90
C GLY A 60 19.96 -3.34 16.35
N GLY A 61 20.94 -3.13 15.48
CA GLY A 61 22.10 -2.30 15.76
C GLY A 61 21.71 -0.83 15.94
N SER A 62 20.98 -0.26 14.98
CA SER A 62 20.53 1.14 15.05
C SER A 62 19.61 1.38 16.24
N ALA A 63 18.61 0.51 16.46
CA ALA A 63 17.71 0.59 17.61
C ALA A 63 18.47 0.49 18.94
N LYS A 64 19.44 -0.41 19.07
CA LYS A 64 20.25 -0.54 20.29
C LYS A 64 21.10 0.71 20.58
N GLN A 65 21.56 1.41 19.55
CA GLN A 65 22.35 2.64 19.70
C GLN A 65 21.47 3.84 20.06
N ALA A 66 20.27 3.93 19.48
CA ALA A 66 19.35 5.06 19.67
C ALA A 66 18.46 4.95 20.92
N ARG A 67 18.25 3.74 21.46
CA ARG A 67 17.32 3.52 22.56
C ARG A 67 17.67 4.28 23.84
N ASP A 68 16.64 4.67 24.58
CA ASP A 68 16.79 4.97 26.00
C ASP A 68 16.98 3.66 26.78
N ARG A 69 18.20 3.45 27.29
CA ARG A 69 18.57 2.24 28.03
C ARG A 69 17.79 2.08 29.34
N SER A 70 17.16 3.14 29.84
CA SER A 70 16.40 3.10 31.08
C SER A 70 15.11 2.29 30.92
N THR A 71 14.33 2.56 29.86
CA THR A 71 12.96 2.04 29.67
C THR A 71 12.82 1.11 28.47
N GLN A 72 13.70 1.19 27.47
CA GLN A 72 13.51 0.53 26.19
C GLN A 72 14.44 -0.67 26.04
N ALA A 73 13.91 -1.87 25.87
CA ALA A 73 14.64 -3.07 25.50
C ALA A 73 14.55 -3.31 23.98
N VAL A 74 15.54 -3.99 23.41
CA VAL A 74 15.57 -4.34 21.97
C VAL A 74 15.85 -5.82 21.79
N LEU A 75 14.99 -6.51 21.05
CA LEU A 75 15.11 -7.92 20.68
C LEU A 75 15.16 -8.07 19.15
N PRO A 76 16.35 -8.25 18.56
CA PRO A 76 16.47 -8.51 17.13
C PRO A 76 16.04 -9.93 16.79
N LEU A 77 15.29 -10.07 15.70
CA LEU A 77 14.87 -11.34 15.13
C LEU A 77 15.65 -11.66 13.86
N ARG A 78 16.17 -12.89 13.74
CA ARG A 78 16.97 -13.31 12.58
C ARG A 78 16.21 -14.27 11.69
N GLY A 79 16.22 -13.99 10.39
CA GLY A 79 15.58 -14.82 9.38
C GLY A 79 14.06 -14.84 9.47
N LYS A 80 13.43 -15.69 8.65
CA LYS A 80 11.97 -15.86 8.67
C LYS A 80 11.58 -16.72 9.87
N ILE A 81 10.70 -16.18 10.72
CA ILE A 81 10.16 -16.92 11.87
C ILE A 81 9.39 -18.14 11.38
N ILE A 82 9.44 -19.23 12.16
CA ILE A 82 8.64 -20.41 11.88
C ILE A 82 7.15 -20.08 11.93
N ASN A 83 6.41 -20.49 10.89
CA ASN A 83 4.96 -20.34 10.88
C ASN A 83 4.34 -21.27 11.93
N VAL A 84 3.80 -20.68 12.99
CA VAL A 84 3.25 -21.37 14.15
C VAL A 84 1.89 -22.01 13.90
N GLU A 85 1.17 -21.56 12.87
CA GLU A 85 -0.14 -22.10 12.48
C GLU A 85 0.02 -23.41 11.69
N LYS A 86 1.00 -23.45 10.77
CA LYS A 86 1.27 -24.63 9.93
C LYS A 86 2.17 -25.66 10.63
N SER A 87 3.01 -25.21 11.56
CA SER A 87 4.00 -26.08 12.20
C SER A 87 3.46 -26.65 13.50
N ARG A 88 3.89 -27.88 13.82
CA ARG A 88 3.60 -28.46 15.13
C ARG A 88 4.29 -27.66 16.23
N ILE A 89 3.61 -27.52 17.37
CA ILE A 89 4.04 -26.73 18.51
C ILE A 89 5.41 -27.15 19.07
N ASP A 90 5.75 -28.43 19.03
CA ASP A 90 7.07 -28.93 19.45
C ASP A 90 8.20 -28.36 18.61
N LYS A 91 7.98 -28.21 17.29
CA LYS A 91 8.94 -27.58 16.37
C LYS A 91 8.99 -26.06 16.58
N VAL A 92 7.85 -25.44 16.85
CA VAL A 92 7.76 -24.00 17.17
C VAL A 92 8.56 -23.67 18.43
N LEU A 93 8.40 -24.46 19.49
CA LEU A 93 9.10 -24.25 20.76
C LEU A 93 10.59 -24.63 20.72
N GLN A 94 11.05 -25.35 19.70
CA GLN A 94 12.47 -25.59 19.44
C GLN A 94 13.15 -24.46 18.66
N ASN A 95 12.37 -23.51 18.14
CA ASN A 95 12.93 -22.38 17.40
C ASN A 95 13.54 -21.34 18.36
N ASN A 96 14.81 -21.00 18.15
CA ASN A 96 15.55 -20.07 19.00
C ASN A 96 14.93 -18.66 19.05
N GLU A 97 14.31 -18.21 17.96
CA GLU A 97 13.67 -16.89 17.90
C GLU A 97 12.41 -16.85 18.76
N ILE A 98 11.59 -17.91 18.68
CA ILE A 98 10.41 -18.09 19.53
C ILE A 98 10.81 -18.22 21.00
N GLN A 99 11.80 -19.05 21.32
CA GLN A 99 12.30 -19.19 22.70
C GLN A 99 12.81 -17.86 23.26
N ALA A 100 13.52 -17.09 22.43
CA ALA A 100 13.99 -15.78 22.82
C ALA A 100 12.84 -14.81 23.14
N MET A 101 11.78 -14.79 22.33
CA MET A 101 10.59 -13.97 22.62
C MET A 101 9.88 -14.42 23.91
N ILE A 102 9.66 -15.72 24.11
CA ILE A 102 9.02 -16.25 25.33
C ILE A 102 9.81 -15.82 26.57
N THR A 103 11.13 -16.01 26.53
CA THR A 103 12.01 -15.68 27.66
C THR A 103 12.08 -14.16 27.89
N ALA A 104 12.10 -13.37 26.81
CA ALA A 104 12.14 -11.92 26.92
C ALA A 104 10.85 -11.37 27.54
N ILE A 105 9.68 -11.81 27.07
CA ILE A 105 8.37 -11.34 27.53
C ILE A 105 8.08 -11.79 28.97
N GLY A 106 8.46 -13.02 29.33
CA GLY A 106 8.42 -13.52 30.71
C GLY A 106 7.09 -14.14 31.16
N THR A 107 6.01 -13.98 30.40
CA THR A 107 4.67 -14.47 30.78
C THR A 107 4.49 -15.98 30.71
N GLY A 108 5.37 -16.73 30.02
CA GLY A 108 5.08 -18.11 29.64
C GLY A 108 4.07 -18.21 28.49
N ILE A 109 3.53 -19.41 28.25
CA ILE A 109 2.59 -19.73 27.16
C ILE A 109 1.51 -20.73 27.61
N HIS A 110 0.34 -20.71 26.96
CA HIS A 110 -0.79 -21.64 27.22
C HIS A 110 -1.12 -21.78 28.72
N ASP A 111 -1.15 -23.01 29.23
CA ASP A 111 -1.51 -23.35 30.61
C ASP A 111 -0.52 -22.77 31.65
N GLU A 112 0.70 -22.40 31.22
CA GLU A 112 1.71 -21.75 32.08
C GLU A 112 1.73 -20.23 31.89
N PHE A 113 0.80 -19.67 31.10
CA PHE A 113 0.73 -18.24 30.89
C PHE A 113 0.23 -17.51 32.13
N ASP A 114 0.97 -16.49 32.54
CA ASP A 114 0.59 -15.57 33.60
C ASP A 114 1.02 -14.15 33.23
N ILE A 115 0.02 -13.29 33.03
CA ILE A 115 0.23 -11.90 32.62
C ILE A 115 0.96 -11.08 33.69
N SER A 116 0.85 -11.44 34.97
CA SER A 116 1.54 -10.72 36.04
C SER A 116 3.07 -10.86 35.97
N ASN A 117 3.56 -11.86 35.23
CA ASN A 117 4.98 -12.06 34.94
C ASN A 117 5.44 -11.30 33.68
N ALA A 118 4.57 -10.52 33.04
CA ALA A 118 4.95 -9.69 31.89
C ALA A 118 6.05 -8.73 32.31
N ARG A 119 7.18 -8.77 31.61
CA ARG A 119 8.32 -7.88 31.88
C ARG A 119 8.19 -6.51 31.24
N TYR A 120 7.33 -6.40 30.23
CA TYR A 120 7.07 -5.19 29.47
C TYR A 120 5.58 -5.11 29.15
N HIS A 121 4.93 -4.02 29.53
CA HIS A 121 3.53 -3.75 29.16
C HIS A 121 3.41 -3.09 27.78
N LYS A 122 4.55 -2.86 27.10
CA LYS A 122 4.61 -2.38 25.73
C LYS A 122 5.54 -3.26 24.90
N ILE A 123 4.95 -4.08 24.05
CA ILE A 123 5.62 -4.99 23.13
C ILE A 123 5.43 -4.41 21.73
N ILE A 124 6.46 -3.72 21.22
CA ILE A 124 6.39 -2.90 20.00
C ILE A 124 7.03 -3.66 18.83
N MET A 125 6.24 -3.98 17.81
CA MET A 125 6.74 -4.58 16.58
C MET A 125 7.28 -3.49 15.67
N ALA A 126 8.59 -3.46 15.46
CA ALA A 126 9.27 -2.49 14.59
C ALA A 126 9.94 -3.23 13.42
N THR A 127 9.15 -3.44 12.38
CA THR A 127 9.52 -4.13 11.13
C THR A 127 9.54 -3.16 9.97
N ASP A 128 10.26 -3.48 8.90
CA ASP A 128 10.30 -2.64 7.71
C ASP A 128 8.93 -2.56 7.00
N ALA A 129 8.76 -1.51 6.20
CA ALA A 129 7.52 -1.22 5.46
C ALA A 129 7.46 -1.96 4.11
N ASP A 130 8.12 -3.11 4.01
CA ASP A 130 8.14 -3.96 2.83
C ASP A 130 7.34 -5.25 3.04
N VAL A 131 7.37 -6.12 2.01
CA VAL A 131 6.63 -7.39 2.02
C VAL A 131 7.21 -8.37 3.05
N ASP A 132 8.52 -8.36 3.29
CA ASP A 132 9.17 -9.29 4.22
C ASP A 132 8.94 -8.86 5.68
N GLY A 133 8.99 -7.56 5.98
CA GLY A 133 8.59 -7.00 7.27
C GLY A 133 7.12 -7.24 7.57
N ALA A 134 6.23 -7.12 6.58
CA ALA A 134 4.83 -7.52 6.72
C ALA A 134 4.67 -9.02 7.04
N HIS A 135 5.47 -9.90 6.43
CA HIS A 135 5.47 -11.32 6.74
C HIS A 135 5.93 -11.61 8.17
N ILE A 136 7.07 -11.05 8.61
CA ILE A 136 7.60 -11.27 9.96
C ILE A 136 6.62 -10.74 11.01
N ARG A 137 6.08 -9.52 10.80
CA ARG A 137 5.06 -8.93 11.67
C ARG A 137 3.85 -9.87 11.81
N THR A 138 3.35 -10.41 10.70
CA THR A 138 2.22 -11.35 10.72
C THR A 138 2.54 -12.63 11.48
N LEU A 139 3.75 -13.17 11.32
CA LEU A 139 4.19 -14.39 12.01
C LEU A 139 4.29 -14.18 13.53
N VAL A 140 4.85 -13.05 13.97
CA VAL A 140 4.92 -12.69 15.40
C VAL A 140 3.53 -12.47 15.98
N LEU A 141 2.68 -11.70 15.29
CA LEU A 141 1.31 -11.44 15.74
C LEU A 141 0.50 -12.74 15.83
N THR A 142 0.66 -13.65 14.87
CA THR A 142 0.03 -14.98 14.92
C THR A 142 0.52 -15.78 16.13
N PHE A 143 1.82 -15.73 16.43
CA PHE A 143 2.38 -16.36 17.61
C PHE A 143 1.81 -15.78 18.91
N LEU A 144 1.82 -14.46 19.08
CA LEU A 144 1.25 -13.81 20.26
C LEU A 144 -0.24 -14.13 20.40
N TYR A 145 -1.00 -14.07 19.30
CA TYR A 145 -2.43 -14.41 19.31
C TYR A 145 -2.70 -15.86 19.70
N ARG A 146 -1.91 -16.81 19.19
CA ARG A 146 -2.13 -18.25 19.46
C ARG A 146 -1.62 -18.72 20.82
N GLN A 147 -0.61 -18.06 21.38
CA GLN A 147 0.15 -18.58 22.53
C GLN A 147 0.10 -17.67 23.76
N MET A 148 -0.18 -16.39 23.57
CA MET A 148 -0.13 -15.32 24.57
C MET A 148 -1.26 -14.30 24.36
N GLN A 149 -2.45 -14.76 23.97
CA GLN A 149 -3.60 -13.91 23.65
C GLN A 149 -3.89 -12.81 24.70
N PRO A 150 -3.78 -13.07 26.03
CA PRO A 150 -4.09 -12.05 27.02
C PRO A 150 -3.18 -10.81 26.95
N LEU A 151 -1.99 -10.88 26.35
CA LEU A 151 -1.16 -9.69 26.07
C LEU A 151 -1.83 -8.74 25.08
N ILE A 152 -2.54 -9.30 24.09
CA ILE A 152 -3.29 -8.53 23.10
C ILE A 152 -4.54 -7.96 23.77
N ASP A 153 -5.26 -8.77 24.53
CA ASP A 153 -6.49 -8.35 25.21
C ASP A 153 -6.22 -7.25 26.25
N ALA A 154 -5.07 -7.29 26.93
CA ALA A 154 -4.61 -6.24 27.84
C ALA A 154 -4.08 -4.97 27.13
N GLY A 155 -3.98 -4.98 25.80
CA GLY A 155 -3.49 -3.84 25.03
C GLY A 155 -1.97 -3.63 25.10
N TYR A 156 -1.19 -4.67 25.38
CA TYR A 156 0.27 -4.56 25.52
C TYR A 156 1.02 -4.65 24.18
N VAL A 157 0.34 -5.04 23.09
CA VAL A 157 0.98 -5.26 21.78
C VAL A 157 0.75 -4.06 20.87
N PHE A 158 1.84 -3.49 20.37
CA PHE A 158 1.85 -2.30 19.52
C PHE A 158 2.59 -2.58 18.20
N ILE A 159 2.26 -1.81 17.17
CA ILE A 159 2.97 -1.82 15.88
C ILE A 159 3.56 -0.43 15.69
N ALA A 160 4.88 -0.36 15.50
CA ALA A 160 5.53 0.89 15.14
C ALA A 160 5.11 1.31 13.73
N LYS A 161 4.87 2.62 13.56
CA LYS A 161 4.55 3.22 12.27
C LYS A 161 5.67 4.19 11.89
N PRO A 162 6.77 3.71 11.27
CA PRO A 162 7.86 4.58 10.86
C PRO A 162 7.40 5.56 9.77
N PRO A 163 8.01 6.76 9.67
CA PRO A 163 7.69 7.69 8.59
C PRO A 163 8.09 7.11 7.22
N LEU A 164 7.28 7.39 6.20
CA LEU A 164 7.52 6.98 4.82
C LEU A 164 8.39 8.00 4.08
N TYR A 165 8.22 9.29 4.41
CA TYR A 165 8.91 10.39 3.76
C TYR A 165 9.59 11.33 4.75
N LYS A 166 10.74 11.86 4.35
CA LYS A 166 11.34 13.09 4.90
C LYS A 166 11.32 14.15 3.82
N VAL A 167 10.66 15.27 4.12
CA VAL A 167 10.54 16.43 3.25
C VAL A 167 11.37 17.57 3.84
N LYS A 168 12.32 18.09 3.07
CA LYS A 168 13.14 19.23 3.46
C LYS A 168 12.90 20.41 2.55
N ARG A 169 12.50 21.54 3.15
CA ARG A 169 12.26 22.84 2.50
C ARG A 169 13.06 23.91 3.23
N GLY A 170 14.19 24.32 2.64
CA GLY A 170 15.15 25.18 3.32
C GLY A 170 15.64 24.55 4.63
N ASN A 171 15.35 25.20 5.76
CA ASN A 171 15.75 24.73 7.10
C ASN A 171 14.67 23.89 7.80
N GLN A 172 13.46 23.77 7.24
CA GLN A 172 12.40 22.96 7.83
C GLN A 172 12.48 21.52 7.31
N GLU A 173 12.42 20.57 8.24
CA GLU A 173 12.34 19.13 7.96
C GLU A 173 11.00 18.61 8.51
N THR A 174 10.27 17.86 7.69
CA THR A 174 8.98 17.27 8.05
C THR A 174 8.99 15.79 7.71
N TYR A 175 8.57 14.95 8.66
CA TYR A 175 8.43 13.52 8.47
C TYR A 175 6.96 13.18 8.28
N LEU A 176 6.65 12.37 7.25
CA LEU A 176 5.29 12.03 6.86
C LEU A 176 5.12 10.53 6.79
N ASP A 177 3.95 10.05 7.19
CA ASP A 177 3.68 8.62 7.29
C ASP A 177 2.95 8.03 6.07
N LYS A 178 2.33 8.88 5.26
CA LYS A 178 1.54 8.51 4.07
C LYS A 178 1.88 9.37 2.87
N GLU A 179 1.62 8.81 1.69
CA GLU A 179 1.61 9.55 0.41
C GLU A 179 0.61 10.71 0.43
N SER A 180 -0.58 10.51 1.00
CA SER A 180 -1.62 11.56 1.05
C SER A 180 -1.18 12.79 1.84
N GLU A 181 -0.37 12.59 2.89
CA GLU A 181 0.20 13.70 3.68
C GLU A 181 1.27 14.44 2.88
N LEU A 182 2.03 13.71 2.04
CA LEU A 182 2.99 14.33 1.12
C LEU A 182 2.26 15.17 0.08
N GLU A 183 1.24 14.62 -0.58
CA GLU A 183 0.41 15.36 -1.53
C GLU A 183 -0.18 16.62 -0.89
N GLU A 184 -0.79 16.50 0.30
CA GLU A 184 -1.35 17.65 1.01
C GLU A 184 -0.28 18.71 1.28
N LEU A 185 0.88 18.32 1.81
CA LEU A 185 2.01 19.23 2.07
C LEU A 185 2.54 19.89 0.79
N LEU A 186 2.52 19.17 -0.33
CA LEU A 186 2.94 19.68 -1.63
C LEU A 186 1.92 20.68 -2.20
N LEU A 187 0.62 20.45 -2.04
CA LEU A 187 -0.41 21.18 -2.78
C LEU A 187 -1.15 22.26 -1.98
N ARG A 188 -1.26 22.14 -0.65
CA ARG A 188 -2.15 22.95 0.22
C ARG A 188 -2.20 24.44 -0.09
N ASP A 189 -1.05 25.09 -0.26
CA ASP A 189 -0.94 26.54 -0.48
C ASP A 189 -0.52 26.92 -1.91
N ARG A 190 -0.55 25.96 -2.84
CA ARG A 190 -0.05 26.15 -4.21
C ARG A 190 -1.05 25.80 -5.31
N LEU A 191 -2.20 25.20 -4.98
CA LEU A 191 -3.17 24.79 -5.99
C LEU A 191 -3.58 25.95 -6.93
N GLU A 192 -3.78 27.16 -6.42
CA GLU A 192 -4.18 28.31 -7.25
C GLU A 192 -3.09 28.84 -8.19
N ASP A 193 -1.82 28.43 -7.97
CA ASP A 193 -0.70 28.75 -8.85
C ASP A 193 -0.64 27.82 -10.07
N PHE A 194 -1.37 26.70 -10.06
CA PHE A 194 -1.42 25.78 -11.19
C PHE A 194 -2.45 26.20 -12.23
N THR A 195 -2.06 26.14 -13.50
CA THR A 195 -2.97 26.29 -14.64
C THR A 195 -2.87 25.05 -15.52
N VAL A 196 -4.02 24.45 -15.83
CA VAL A 196 -4.16 23.33 -16.76
C VAL A 196 -4.69 23.90 -18.07
N THR A 197 -3.94 23.71 -19.16
CA THR A 197 -4.36 24.07 -20.51
C THR A 197 -4.71 22.81 -21.29
N ASP A 198 -5.91 22.76 -21.87
CA ASP A 198 -6.38 21.64 -22.69
C ASP A 198 -5.79 21.67 -24.12
N SER A 199 -6.10 20.66 -24.93
CA SER A 199 -5.60 20.55 -26.31
C SER A 199 -6.09 21.67 -27.24
N ALA A 200 -7.22 22.29 -26.91
CA ALA A 200 -7.81 23.42 -27.62
C ALA A 200 -7.27 24.78 -27.13
N GLY A 201 -6.42 24.80 -26.11
CA GLY A 201 -5.84 26.01 -25.53
C GLY A 201 -6.69 26.67 -24.45
N ASN A 202 -7.77 26.05 -24.00
CA ASN A 202 -8.59 26.53 -22.89
C ASN A 202 -7.85 26.34 -21.57
N GLU A 203 -7.86 27.38 -20.73
CA GLU A 203 -7.14 27.37 -19.45
C GLU A 203 -8.08 27.24 -18.25
N VAL A 204 -7.71 26.36 -17.33
CA VAL A 204 -8.40 26.13 -16.05
C VAL A 204 -7.40 26.18 -14.91
N LYS A 205 -7.55 27.13 -14.00
CA LYS A 205 -6.75 27.17 -12.76
C LYS A 205 -7.12 26.04 -11.81
N LEU A 206 -6.20 25.50 -11.02
CA LEU A 206 -6.59 24.59 -9.94
C LEU A 206 -7.06 25.36 -8.69
N ASN A 207 -7.82 24.68 -7.85
CA ASN A 207 -8.16 25.11 -6.49
C ASN A 207 -8.52 23.87 -5.66
N SER A 208 -8.66 24.01 -4.34
CA SER A 208 -8.93 22.88 -3.44
C SER A 208 -10.20 22.09 -3.80
N ARG A 209 -11.28 22.77 -4.18
CA ARG A 209 -12.56 22.11 -4.54
C ARG A 209 -12.45 21.33 -5.83
N ARG A 210 -11.83 21.93 -6.86
CA ARG A 210 -11.61 21.31 -8.16
C ARG A 210 -10.68 20.11 -8.03
N TRP A 211 -9.58 20.26 -7.29
CA TRP A 211 -8.64 19.17 -7.02
C TRP A 211 -9.29 18.01 -6.26
N GLN A 212 -10.04 18.28 -5.19
CA GLN A 212 -10.75 17.25 -4.44
C GLN A 212 -11.78 16.51 -5.31
N THR A 213 -12.51 17.24 -6.16
CA THR A 213 -13.47 16.65 -7.09
C THR A 213 -12.77 15.77 -8.12
N TYR A 214 -11.68 16.28 -8.72
CA TYR A 214 -10.82 15.55 -9.63
C TYR A 214 -10.29 14.26 -9.00
N THR A 215 -9.64 14.31 -7.84
CA THR A 215 -9.06 13.12 -7.17
C THR A 215 -10.10 12.05 -6.84
N ARG A 216 -11.36 12.43 -6.59
CA ARG A 216 -12.45 11.47 -6.43
C ARG A 216 -12.86 10.86 -7.77
N ARG A 217 -13.10 11.71 -8.78
CA ARG A 217 -13.56 11.27 -10.10
C ARG A 217 -12.51 10.49 -10.88
N SER A 218 -11.23 10.83 -10.76
CA SER A 218 -10.14 10.08 -11.39
C SER A 218 -10.03 8.66 -10.86
N LYS A 219 -10.26 8.43 -9.55
CA LYS A 219 -10.32 7.07 -8.96
C LYS A 219 -11.53 6.28 -9.47
N GLU A 220 -12.69 6.92 -9.60
CA GLU A 220 -13.85 6.28 -10.22
C GLU A 220 -13.58 5.95 -11.69
N TYR A 221 -12.97 6.87 -12.43
CA TYR A 221 -12.57 6.69 -13.83
C TYR A 221 -11.62 5.50 -14.00
N GLU A 222 -10.54 5.44 -13.20
CA GLU A 222 -9.58 4.33 -13.19
C GLU A 222 -10.25 3.01 -12.85
N GLY A 223 -11.13 2.99 -11.84
CA GLY A 223 -11.86 1.79 -11.43
C GLY A 223 -12.77 1.25 -12.54
N TRP A 224 -13.54 2.12 -13.21
CA TRP A 224 -14.39 1.71 -14.32
C TRP A 224 -13.58 1.30 -15.55
N HIS A 225 -12.50 2.02 -15.86
CA HIS A 225 -11.57 1.68 -16.93
C HIS A 225 -11.00 0.27 -16.71
N ALA A 226 -10.50 -0.04 -15.52
CA ALA A 226 -9.95 -1.34 -15.17
C ALA A 226 -11.01 -2.47 -15.21
N ALA A 227 -12.23 -2.19 -14.75
CA ALA A 227 -13.34 -3.15 -14.81
C ALA A 227 -13.71 -3.50 -16.26
N LEU A 228 -13.84 -2.48 -17.12
CA LEU A 228 -14.12 -2.67 -18.53
C LEU A 228 -12.96 -3.37 -19.25
N GLN A 229 -11.71 -3.05 -18.91
CA GLN A 229 -10.53 -3.74 -19.46
C GLN A 229 -10.52 -5.23 -19.11
N ALA A 230 -10.90 -5.59 -17.88
CA ALA A 230 -10.97 -6.98 -17.46
C ALA A 230 -12.03 -7.78 -18.22
N GLU A 231 -13.12 -7.14 -18.64
CA GLU A 231 -14.23 -7.79 -19.33
C GLU A 231 -14.09 -7.80 -20.86
N PHE A 232 -13.66 -6.68 -21.45
CA PHE A 232 -13.66 -6.45 -22.91
C PHE A 232 -12.25 -6.39 -23.51
N GLY A 233 -11.21 -6.43 -22.68
CA GLY A 233 -9.81 -6.42 -23.10
C GLY A 233 -9.20 -5.03 -23.21
N ASN A 234 -7.89 -4.96 -23.00
CA ASN A 234 -7.12 -3.72 -22.98
C ASN A 234 -7.20 -2.94 -24.30
N ASP A 235 -7.09 -3.63 -25.44
CA ASP A 235 -7.03 -2.97 -26.74
C ASP A 235 -8.35 -2.28 -27.12
N VAL A 236 -9.49 -2.88 -26.76
CA VAL A 236 -10.83 -2.30 -27.01
C VAL A 236 -11.04 -1.06 -26.16
N ILE A 237 -10.78 -1.16 -24.86
CA ILE A 237 -10.96 -0.03 -23.95
C ILE A 237 -9.95 1.09 -24.22
N GLY A 238 -8.71 0.74 -24.60
CA GLY A 238 -7.71 1.71 -25.03
C GLY A 238 -8.15 2.48 -26.28
N PHE A 239 -8.74 1.80 -27.27
CA PHE A 239 -9.34 2.47 -28.43
C PHE A 239 -10.49 3.40 -28.02
N ILE A 240 -11.43 2.92 -27.20
CA ILE A 240 -12.57 3.70 -26.72
C ILE A 240 -12.09 4.97 -26.00
N SER A 241 -11.15 4.85 -25.06
CA SER A 241 -10.59 5.96 -24.28
C SER A 241 -9.84 7.00 -25.12
N GLY A 242 -9.26 6.59 -26.25
CA GLY A 242 -8.58 7.51 -27.18
C GLY A 242 -9.44 7.97 -28.36
N SER A 243 -10.67 7.49 -28.48
CA SER A 243 -11.61 7.87 -29.54
C SER A 243 -12.60 8.94 -29.06
N ARG A 244 -13.34 9.54 -29.99
CA ARG A 244 -14.44 10.47 -29.67
C ARG A 244 -15.66 9.83 -28.98
N LEU A 245 -15.68 8.51 -28.82
CA LEU A 245 -16.85 7.79 -28.29
C LEU A 245 -17.24 8.23 -26.87
N LEU A 246 -16.25 8.45 -25.99
CA LEU A 246 -16.52 8.94 -24.64
C LEU A 246 -16.82 10.45 -24.61
N ASP A 247 -16.14 11.23 -25.45
CA ASP A 247 -16.32 12.69 -25.56
C ASP A 247 -17.73 13.04 -26.01
N GLU A 248 -18.29 12.30 -26.96
CA GLU A 248 -19.64 12.47 -27.47
C GLU A 248 -20.70 11.68 -26.68
N THR A 249 -20.31 11.08 -25.54
CA THR A 249 -21.21 10.35 -24.65
C THR A 249 -22.00 9.25 -25.35
N ALA A 250 -21.35 8.48 -26.24
CA ALA A 250 -21.98 7.31 -26.84
C ALA A 250 -22.51 6.41 -25.72
N THR A 251 -23.76 5.95 -25.79
CA THR A 251 -24.32 4.99 -24.81
C THR A 251 -24.95 3.77 -25.44
N THR A 252 -25.06 3.76 -26.76
CA THR A 252 -25.62 2.66 -27.55
C THR A 252 -24.70 2.32 -28.72
N VAL A 253 -24.83 1.12 -29.27
CA VAL A 253 -24.09 0.74 -30.48
C VAL A 253 -24.45 1.61 -31.68
N ASP A 254 -25.66 2.17 -31.72
CA ASP A 254 -26.07 3.09 -32.80
C ASP A 254 -25.40 4.46 -32.66
N ASP A 255 -25.18 4.95 -31.44
CA ASP A 255 -24.34 6.14 -31.21
C ASP A 255 -22.92 5.90 -31.71
N VAL A 256 -22.35 4.74 -31.42
CA VAL A 256 -21.00 4.34 -31.86
C VAL A 256 -20.91 4.35 -33.38
N ARG A 257 -21.86 3.72 -34.06
CA ARG A 257 -21.92 3.66 -35.53
C ARG A 257 -22.07 5.05 -36.15
N ARG A 258 -22.86 5.91 -35.53
CA ARG A 258 -23.00 7.32 -35.96
C ARG A 258 -21.67 8.05 -35.82
N ILE A 259 -21.07 8.04 -34.62
CA ILE A 259 -19.86 8.80 -34.31
C ILE A 259 -18.66 8.35 -35.17
N LEU A 260 -18.45 7.03 -35.28
CA LEU A 260 -17.36 6.46 -36.09
C LEU A 260 -17.64 6.53 -37.60
N GLY A 261 -18.87 6.85 -38.01
CA GLY A 261 -19.23 7.07 -39.40
C GLY A 261 -19.07 8.52 -39.86
N GLU A 262 -18.81 9.45 -38.93
CA GLU A 262 -18.51 10.84 -39.24
C GLU A 262 -17.08 10.98 -39.77
N ILE A 263 -16.81 12.08 -40.48
CA ILE A 263 -15.47 12.38 -40.99
C ILE A 263 -14.52 12.58 -39.81
N ASP A 264 -13.42 11.83 -39.80
CA ASP A 264 -12.35 11.97 -38.82
C ASP A 264 -11.75 13.38 -38.87
N ARG A 265 -11.47 13.95 -37.71
CA ARG A 265 -10.88 15.29 -37.58
C ARG A 265 -9.35 15.19 -37.50
N ASP A 266 -8.66 16.26 -37.89
CA ASP A 266 -7.18 16.33 -37.79
C ASP A 266 -6.68 16.17 -36.33
N GLU A 267 -7.53 16.52 -35.35
CA GLU A 267 -7.26 16.41 -33.91
C GLU A 267 -7.54 15.01 -33.33
N ASP A 268 -8.23 14.13 -34.06
CA ASP A 268 -8.58 12.80 -33.59
C ASP A 268 -7.34 11.89 -33.51
N ILE A 269 -7.23 11.07 -32.46
CA ILE A 269 -6.09 10.14 -32.30
C ILE A 269 -6.13 9.04 -33.36
N PHE A 270 -7.32 8.60 -33.76
CA PHE A 270 -7.55 7.52 -34.70
C PHE A 270 -8.36 8.01 -35.89
N ALA A 271 -7.92 7.62 -37.10
CA ALA A 271 -8.78 7.57 -38.26
C ALA A 271 -9.55 6.25 -38.24
N THR A 272 -10.86 6.28 -38.52
CA THR A 272 -11.74 5.12 -38.29
C THR A 272 -12.52 4.71 -39.54
N GLU A 273 -12.62 3.39 -39.74
CA GLU A 273 -13.36 2.79 -40.86
C GLU A 273 -14.20 1.62 -40.31
N ILE A 274 -15.52 1.70 -40.41
CA ILE A 274 -16.40 0.60 -40.00
C ILE A 274 -16.30 -0.52 -41.06
N LEU A 275 -15.82 -1.68 -40.63
CA LEU A 275 -15.63 -2.85 -41.50
C LEU A 275 -16.86 -3.76 -41.55
N SER A 276 -17.53 -3.95 -40.41
CA SER A 276 -18.76 -4.75 -40.34
C SER A 276 -19.69 -4.31 -39.23
N GLN A 277 -20.98 -4.56 -39.45
CA GLN A 277 -22.09 -4.30 -38.53
C GLN A 277 -22.90 -5.60 -38.39
N ASP A 278 -22.24 -6.64 -37.87
CA ASP A 278 -22.80 -7.98 -37.80
C ASP A 278 -23.66 -8.13 -36.54
N GLY A 279 -24.99 -7.98 -36.70
CA GLY A 279 -25.94 -8.09 -35.60
C GLY A 279 -25.72 -6.99 -34.55
N GLU A 280 -25.35 -7.41 -33.33
CA GLU A 280 -25.12 -6.53 -32.18
C GLU A 280 -23.69 -5.98 -32.11
N ASP A 281 -22.73 -6.52 -32.88
CA ASP A 281 -21.34 -6.10 -32.81
C ASP A 281 -20.98 -5.12 -33.93
N THR A 282 -20.01 -4.24 -33.68
CA THR A 282 -19.45 -3.34 -34.69
C THR A 282 -17.95 -3.55 -34.77
N THR A 283 -17.44 -3.94 -35.94
CA THR A 283 -16.00 -4.04 -36.18
C THR A 283 -15.50 -2.76 -36.81
N VAL A 284 -14.57 -2.08 -36.14
CA VAL A 284 -13.92 -0.87 -36.63
C VAL A 284 -12.44 -1.12 -36.85
N LYS A 285 -11.92 -0.63 -37.98
CA LYS A 285 -10.49 -0.47 -38.20
C LYS A 285 -10.10 0.92 -37.73
N ALA A 286 -9.20 0.98 -36.76
CA ALA A 286 -8.63 2.21 -36.23
C ALA A 286 -7.18 2.32 -36.69
N ILE A 287 -6.83 3.45 -37.30
CA ILE A 287 -5.46 3.77 -37.71
C ILE A 287 -4.98 4.93 -36.84
N HIS A 288 -3.99 4.68 -35.99
CA HIS A 288 -3.44 5.73 -35.14
C HIS A 288 -2.71 6.78 -36.00
N GLN A 289 -3.21 8.02 -36.02
CA GLN A 289 -2.81 9.03 -37.01
C GLN A 289 -1.32 9.37 -36.93
N ARG A 290 -0.72 9.35 -35.73
CA ARG A 290 0.71 9.68 -35.55
C ARG A 290 1.67 8.53 -35.89
N SER A 291 1.26 7.28 -35.67
CA SER A 291 2.16 6.12 -35.81
C SER A 291 1.89 5.28 -37.06
N GLY A 292 0.74 5.47 -37.70
CA GLY A 292 0.25 4.66 -38.81
C GLY A 292 -0.14 3.24 -38.41
N LEU A 293 -0.13 2.90 -37.11
CA LEU A 293 -0.49 1.56 -36.65
C LEU A 293 -1.99 1.34 -36.86
N ALA A 294 -2.33 0.39 -37.71
CA ALA A 294 -3.70 -0.04 -37.95
C ALA A 294 -4.05 -1.26 -37.08
N ARG A 295 -5.21 -1.22 -36.43
CA ARG A 295 -5.78 -2.35 -35.67
C ARG A 295 -7.27 -2.45 -35.91
N ASN A 296 -7.79 -3.67 -35.84
CA ASN A 296 -9.22 -3.92 -35.87
C ASN A 296 -9.72 -4.16 -34.44
N HIS A 297 -10.82 -3.52 -34.09
CA HIS A 297 -11.49 -3.66 -32.80
C HIS A 297 -12.92 -4.13 -33.04
N THR A 298 -13.31 -5.21 -32.37
CA THR A 298 -14.71 -5.64 -32.31
C THR A 298 -15.34 -5.04 -31.06
N LEU A 299 -16.34 -4.18 -31.26
CA LEU A 299 -17.05 -3.46 -30.22
C LEU A 299 -18.43 -4.12 -30.03
N PRO A 300 -18.65 -4.89 -28.95
CA PRO A 300 -19.93 -5.56 -28.75
C PRO A 300 -20.98 -4.61 -28.18
N ALA A 301 -22.25 -4.66 -28.64
CA ALA A 301 -23.31 -3.76 -28.15
C ALA A 301 -23.46 -3.79 -26.62
N ARG A 302 -23.34 -4.99 -26.02
CA ARG A 302 -23.43 -5.20 -24.57
C ARG A 302 -22.45 -4.34 -23.76
N LEU A 303 -21.33 -3.92 -24.37
CA LEU A 303 -20.38 -3.00 -23.73
C LEU A 303 -21.06 -1.67 -23.43
N PHE A 304 -21.75 -1.10 -24.43
CA PHE A 304 -22.35 0.24 -24.34
C PHE A 304 -23.63 0.26 -23.50
N GLU A 305 -24.41 -0.83 -23.53
CA GLU A 305 -25.64 -0.98 -22.74
C GLU A 305 -25.37 -1.23 -21.25
N GLY A 306 -24.18 -1.73 -20.92
CA GLY A 306 -23.75 -2.05 -19.56
C GLY A 306 -23.75 -0.85 -18.62
N ASP A 307 -24.07 -1.07 -17.34
CA ASP A 307 -24.00 0.00 -16.32
C ASP A 307 -22.56 0.50 -16.15
N ALA A 308 -21.57 -0.40 -16.21
CA ALA A 308 -20.16 -0.04 -16.08
C ALA A 308 -19.71 1.01 -17.10
N PHE A 309 -20.10 0.85 -18.37
CA PHE A 309 -19.76 1.80 -19.41
C PHE A 309 -20.52 3.11 -19.28
N ARG A 310 -21.82 3.08 -18.96
CA ARG A 310 -22.60 4.30 -18.69
C ARG A 310 -21.99 5.11 -17.53
N ARG A 311 -21.54 4.44 -16.46
CA ARG A 311 -20.83 5.08 -15.35
C ARG A 311 -19.48 5.65 -15.78
N PHE A 312 -18.73 4.90 -16.58
CA PHE A 312 -17.45 5.35 -17.13
C PHE A 312 -17.61 6.62 -17.98
N ALA A 313 -18.53 6.60 -18.94
CA ALA A 313 -18.84 7.75 -19.81
C ALA A 313 -19.34 8.97 -19.00
N ALA A 314 -20.16 8.75 -17.97
CA ALA A 314 -20.60 9.85 -17.09
C ALA A 314 -19.44 10.50 -16.33
N VAL A 315 -18.53 9.70 -15.78
CA VAL A 315 -17.33 10.22 -15.09
C VAL A 315 -16.39 10.93 -16.09
N HIS A 316 -16.21 10.37 -17.29
CA HIS A 316 -15.47 11.01 -18.38
C HIS A 316 -16.03 12.39 -18.72
N ALA A 317 -17.35 12.48 -18.94
CA ALA A 317 -18.01 13.75 -19.26
C ALA A 317 -17.85 14.80 -18.15
N GLU A 318 -17.88 14.40 -16.87
CA GLU A 318 -17.61 15.31 -15.75
C GLU A 318 -16.16 15.83 -15.74
N LEU A 319 -15.18 14.96 -16.03
CA LEU A 319 -13.77 15.32 -16.10
C LEU A 319 -13.50 16.23 -17.31
N LEU A 320 -14.06 15.88 -18.47
CA LEU A 320 -14.02 16.67 -19.71
C LEU A 320 -14.64 18.06 -19.50
N GLY A 321 -15.81 18.13 -18.86
CA GLY A 321 -16.45 19.42 -18.53
C GLY A 321 -15.67 20.26 -17.52
N THR A 322 -14.76 19.65 -16.76
CA THR A 322 -13.94 20.35 -15.76
C THR A 322 -12.61 20.85 -16.33
N PHE A 323 -11.94 20.04 -17.16
CA PHE A 323 -10.57 20.29 -17.60
C PHE A 323 -10.42 20.49 -19.11
N GLY A 324 -11.46 20.24 -19.90
CA GLY A 324 -11.37 20.22 -21.35
C GLY A 324 -10.74 18.94 -21.89
N GLN A 325 -10.37 18.96 -23.17
CA GLN A 325 -9.85 17.79 -23.87
C GLN A 325 -8.35 17.54 -23.59
N PRO A 326 -7.95 16.31 -23.25
CA PRO A 326 -6.54 15.95 -23.22
C PRO A 326 -5.90 15.97 -24.64
N PRO A 327 -4.56 16.00 -24.76
CA PRO A 327 -3.59 16.08 -23.66
C PRO A 327 -3.58 17.46 -22.99
N PHE A 328 -3.14 17.48 -21.74
CA PHE A 328 -3.05 18.69 -20.92
C PHE A 328 -1.62 19.20 -20.83
N ARG A 329 -1.47 20.52 -20.84
CA ARG A 329 -0.26 21.20 -20.38
C ARG A 329 -0.52 21.79 -19.01
N VAL A 330 0.13 21.25 -17.99
CA VAL A 330 0.07 21.77 -16.61
C VAL A 330 1.21 22.75 -16.42
N THR A 331 0.93 23.94 -15.89
CA THR A 331 1.93 24.95 -15.60
C THR A 331 1.92 25.33 -14.13
N LEU A 332 3.11 25.59 -13.57
CA LEU A 332 3.32 26.14 -12.24
C LEU A 332 4.41 27.21 -12.35
N LYS A 333 4.00 28.48 -12.35
CA LYS A 333 4.89 29.63 -12.61
C LYS A 333 5.59 29.48 -13.97
N GLU A 334 6.91 29.34 -13.99
CA GLU A 334 7.72 29.23 -15.22
C GLU A 334 7.90 27.78 -15.70
N ARG A 335 7.42 26.80 -14.94
CA ARG A 335 7.58 25.37 -15.26
C ARG A 335 6.31 24.80 -15.86
N ALA A 336 6.47 23.80 -16.71
CA ALA A 336 5.37 23.07 -17.31
C ALA A 336 5.67 21.58 -17.34
N GLU A 337 4.62 20.78 -17.22
CA GLU A 337 4.61 19.32 -17.44
C GLU A 337 3.45 18.99 -18.37
N GLU A 338 3.63 17.96 -19.19
CA GLU A 338 2.55 17.42 -20.03
C GLU A 338 1.86 16.27 -19.31
N ALA A 339 0.55 16.17 -19.50
CA ALA A 339 -0.27 15.06 -19.05
C ALA A 339 -1.04 14.48 -20.24
N THR A 340 -0.88 13.18 -20.52
CA THR A 340 -1.45 12.58 -21.73
C THR A 340 -2.96 12.40 -21.67
N ASP A 341 -3.51 12.23 -20.47
CA ASP A 341 -4.92 11.97 -20.21
C ASP A 341 -5.33 12.46 -18.81
N PHE A 342 -6.58 12.17 -18.41
CA PHE A 342 -7.08 12.54 -17.09
C PHE A 342 -6.40 11.81 -15.93
N LEU A 343 -5.84 10.62 -16.11
CA LEU A 343 -5.14 9.90 -15.04
C LEU A 343 -3.72 10.46 -14.84
N ASP A 344 -3.06 10.80 -15.95
CA ASP A 344 -1.71 11.36 -15.94
C ASP A 344 -1.66 12.79 -15.38
N LEU A 345 -2.78 13.51 -15.38
CA LEU A 345 -2.91 14.86 -14.81
C LEU A 345 -2.46 14.90 -13.33
N HIS A 346 -2.69 13.83 -12.56
CA HIS A 346 -2.28 13.77 -11.16
C HIS A 346 -0.76 13.76 -11.01
N ARG A 347 -0.07 12.97 -11.85
CA ARG A 347 1.40 12.90 -11.90
C ARG A 347 1.99 14.25 -12.27
N ALA A 348 1.52 14.86 -13.37
CA ALA A 348 2.05 16.13 -13.87
C ALA A 348 1.98 17.25 -12.81
N VAL A 349 0.86 17.35 -12.07
CA VAL A 349 0.71 18.31 -10.97
C VAL A 349 1.67 18.03 -9.82
N LEU A 350 1.79 16.77 -9.39
CA LEU A 350 2.68 16.39 -8.29
C LEU A 350 4.16 16.57 -8.64
N ASP A 351 4.57 16.27 -9.86
CA ASP A 351 5.97 16.39 -10.28
C ASP A 351 6.40 17.87 -10.31
N LEU A 352 5.55 18.76 -10.83
CA LEU A 352 5.73 20.20 -10.70
C LEU A 352 5.78 20.64 -9.23
N ALA A 353 4.94 20.09 -8.37
CA ALA A 353 4.92 20.44 -6.95
C ALA A 353 6.19 20.00 -6.20
N LYS A 354 6.79 18.86 -6.59
CA LYS A 354 8.02 18.33 -5.97
C LYS A 354 9.25 19.17 -6.29
N HIS A 355 9.22 19.99 -7.34
CA HIS A 355 10.34 20.83 -7.68
C HIS A 355 10.73 21.81 -6.56
N GLY A 356 12.03 21.85 -6.25
CA GLY A 356 12.59 22.66 -5.16
C GLY A 356 12.42 22.04 -3.77
N VAL A 357 11.83 20.84 -3.67
CA VAL A 357 11.68 20.09 -2.43
C VAL A 357 12.69 18.94 -2.42
N GLN A 358 13.49 18.84 -1.37
CA GLN A 358 14.32 17.66 -1.15
C GLN A 358 13.46 16.59 -0.50
N LEU A 359 13.14 15.54 -1.25
CA LEU A 359 12.31 14.42 -0.81
C LEU A 359 13.17 13.18 -0.64
N THR A 360 13.18 12.60 0.56
CA THR A 360 13.76 11.29 0.83
C THR A 360 12.63 10.33 1.17
N ARG A 361 12.55 9.20 0.47
CA ARG A 361 11.64 8.10 0.79
C ARG A 361 12.42 7.02 1.52
N PHE A 362 11.96 6.65 2.71
CA PHE A 362 12.55 5.56 3.48
C PHE A 362 12.00 4.22 2.99
N LYS A 363 12.88 3.24 2.80
CA LYS A 363 12.51 1.87 2.43
C LYS A 363 12.66 0.88 3.57
N GLY A 364 13.50 1.20 4.55
CA GLY A 364 13.70 0.38 5.75
C GLY A 364 14.15 1.23 6.93
N LEU A 365 14.00 0.67 8.13
CA LEU A 365 14.33 1.32 9.40
C LEU A 365 15.83 1.66 9.49
N GLY A 366 16.70 0.88 8.84
CA GLY A 366 18.15 1.12 8.82
C GLY A 366 18.60 2.35 8.03
N GLU A 367 17.71 2.96 7.23
CA GLU A 367 18.01 4.16 6.44
C GLU A 367 17.78 5.47 7.22
N MET A 368 17.22 5.36 8.44
CA MET A 368 16.85 6.48 9.30
C MET A 368 17.95 6.75 10.33
N ASN A 369 18.96 7.57 9.98
CA ASN A 369 20.01 8.04 10.90
C ASN A 369 19.92 9.53 11.17
#